data_AF-A0A6A0HAR0-F1
#
_entry.id   AF-A0A6A0HAR0-F1
#
_cell.length_a   1.000
_cell.length_b   1.000
_cell.length_c   1.000
_cell.angle_alpha   90.00
_cell.angle_beta   90.00
_cell.angle_gamma   90.00
#
_symmetry.space_group_name_H-M   'P 1'
#
loop_
_entity.id
_entity.type
_entity.pdbx_description
1 polymer ?
#
loop_
_entity_poly.entity_id
_entity_poly.type
_entity_poly.pdbx_seq_one_letter_code
_entity_poly.pdbx_strand_id
1 'polypeptide(L)'
;MFRSLPTVEGCGPVTVENRAIEGEVAAPHSYPWMVALFIDDAYFCGGAIIDDQWILTAAHCMDGAASVEVVAGVNDLRQPDRYQVSLTSTDFTVHEE
;
A
#
# COMPACT_ATOMS: atom_id res chain seq x y z
N MET A 1 3.44 2.27 -31.02
CA MET A 1 4.10 3.49 -30.51
C MET A 1 3.82 3.55 -29.02
N PHE A 2 4.67 2.89 -28.21
CA PHE A 2 4.51 2.91 -26.75
C PHE A 2 4.98 4.28 -26.27
N ARG A 3 4.03 5.10 -25.80
CA ARG A 3 4.35 6.38 -25.18
C ARG A 3 5.12 6.04 -23.91
N SER A 4 6.37 6.47 -23.82
CA SER A 4 7.17 6.35 -22.61
C SER A 4 6.37 6.94 -21.44
N LEU A 5 6.00 6.10 -20.48
CA LEU A 5 5.42 6.55 -19.22
C LEU A 5 6.45 7.48 -18.55
N PRO A 6 6.03 8.60 -17.96
CA PRO A 6 6.94 9.43 -17.18
C PRO A 6 7.58 8.55 -16.10
N THR A 7 8.90 8.63 -15.97
CA THR A 7 9.63 7.94 -14.91
C THR A 7 9.15 8.48 -13.57
N VAL A 8 8.59 7.62 -12.71
CA VAL A 8 8.37 7.94 -11.29
C VAL A 8 9.75 8.20 -10.68
N GLU A 9 10.10 9.45 -10.41
CA GLU A 9 11.37 9.78 -9.74
C GLU A 9 11.26 9.37 -8.25
N GLY A 10 12.16 8.50 -7.79
CA GLY A 10 12.30 8.18 -6.36
C GLY A 10 11.39 7.07 -5.81
N CYS A 11 11.05 6.04 -6.60
CA CYS A 11 10.40 4.84 -6.08
C CYS A 11 11.37 3.91 -5.32
N GLY A 12 10.87 3.18 -4.32
CA GLY A 12 11.66 2.22 -3.53
C GLY A 12 12.79 2.75 -2.60
N PRO A 13 12.83 4.03 -2.16
CA PRO A 13 13.87 4.46 -1.24
C PRO A 13 13.67 3.83 0.14
N VAL A 14 14.55 2.90 0.52
CA VAL A 14 14.61 2.35 1.88
C VAL A 14 15.64 3.14 2.66
N THR A 15 15.28 3.67 3.83
CA THR A 15 16.21 4.42 4.71
C THR A 15 16.94 3.52 5.72
N VAL A 16 16.73 2.21 5.66
CA VAL A 16 17.23 1.21 6.60
C VAL A 16 18.19 0.26 5.89
N GLU A 17 19.47 0.25 6.30
CA GLU A 17 20.50 -0.60 5.69
C GLU A 17 20.65 -1.99 6.34
N ASN A 18 20.05 -2.21 7.53
CA ASN A 18 20.21 -3.45 8.29
C ASN A 18 18.91 -4.25 8.35
N ARG A 19 18.96 -5.50 7.86
CA ARG A 19 17.86 -6.46 7.94
C ARG A 19 17.84 -7.12 9.32
N ALA A 20 16.82 -6.85 10.12
CA ALA A 20 16.60 -7.56 11.38
C ALA A 20 16.29 -9.05 11.13
N ILE A 21 16.95 -9.94 11.87
CA ILE A 21 16.81 -11.41 11.72
C ILE A 21 15.53 -11.92 12.38
N GLU A 22 15.04 -11.24 13.42
CA GLU A 22 13.85 -11.63 14.20
C GLU A 22 12.63 -10.71 14.00
N GLY A 23 12.75 -9.73 13.10
CA GLY A 23 11.73 -8.71 12.89
C GLY A 23 11.67 -7.69 14.03
N GLU A 24 11.64 -6.43 13.69
CA GLU A 24 11.45 -5.33 14.64
C GLU A 24 10.41 -4.36 14.10
N VAL A 25 9.82 -3.54 14.98
CA VAL A 25 8.90 -2.49 14.55
C VAL A 25 9.67 -1.55 13.62
N ALA A 26 9.16 -1.35 12.41
CA ALA A 26 9.78 -0.46 11.44
C ALA A 26 9.83 0.97 12.00
N ALA A 27 10.92 1.68 11.68
CA ALA A 27 11.00 3.10 11.95
C ALA A 27 9.87 3.81 11.17
N PRO A 28 9.16 4.78 11.78
CA PRO A 28 8.10 5.50 11.07
C PRO A 28 8.57 6.01 9.72
N HIS A 29 7.76 5.76 8.69
CA HIS A 29 7.99 6.19 7.31
C HIS A 29 9.24 5.60 6.61
N SER A 30 9.88 4.56 7.16
CA SER A 30 11.02 3.88 6.52
C SER A 30 10.65 3.03 5.28
N TYR A 31 9.36 2.66 5.17
CA TYR A 31 8.78 1.96 4.03
C TYR A 31 7.56 2.75 3.51
N PRO A 32 7.78 3.90 2.85
CA PRO A 32 6.72 4.87 2.57
C PRO A 32 5.63 4.37 1.60
N TRP A 33 5.90 3.30 0.85
CA TRP A 33 4.92 2.68 -0.04
C TRP A 33 3.94 1.73 0.68
N MET A 34 4.17 1.37 1.94
CA MET A 34 3.28 0.45 2.65
C MET A 34 1.91 1.07 2.89
N VAL A 35 0.86 0.31 2.57
CA VAL A 35 -0.52 0.68 2.86
C VAL A 35 -1.27 -0.43 3.58
N ALA A 36 -2.21 -0.01 4.44
CA ALA A 36 -3.21 -0.86 5.05
C ALA A 36 -4.47 -0.83 4.18
N LEU A 37 -5.05 -2.00 3.93
CA LEU A 37 -6.27 -2.16 3.13
C LEU A 37 -7.37 -2.76 4.00
N PHE A 38 -8.47 -2.03 4.18
CA PHE A 38 -9.67 -2.52 4.83
C PHE A 38 -10.73 -2.78 3.76
N ILE A 39 -11.13 -4.05 3.60
CA ILE A 39 -11.98 -4.51 2.51
C ILE A 39 -13.37 -4.81 3.04
N ASP A 40 -14.38 -4.14 2.50
CA ASP A 40 -15.80 -4.29 2.85
C ASP A 40 -16.09 -4.29 4.36
N ASP A 41 -15.33 -3.50 5.12
CA ASP A 41 -15.36 -3.42 6.59
C ASP A 41 -15.18 -4.80 7.31
N ALA A 42 -14.66 -5.81 6.60
CA ALA A 42 -14.64 -7.20 7.06
C ALA A 42 -13.23 -7.82 7.08
N TYR A 43 -12.37 -7.48 6.11
CA TYR A 43 -11.05 -8.07 5.96
C TYR A 43 -9.95 -7.02 5.95
N PHE A 44 -8.74 -7.47 6.29
CA PHE A 44 -7.54 -6.65 6.29
C PHE A 44 -6.45 -7.28 5.43
N CYS A 45 -5.84 -6.48 4.56
CA CYS A 45 -4.66 -6.84 3.79
C CYS A 45 -3.61 -5.73 3.80
N GLY A 46 -2.40 -6.06 3.34
CA GLY A 46 -1.37 -5.07 3.00
C GLY A 46 -1.35 -4.80 1.50
N GLY A 47 -0.76 -3.67 1.12
CA GLY A 47 -0.45 -3.34 -0.26
C GLY A 47 0.78 -2.44 -0.37
N ALA A 48 1.16 -2.14 -1.61
CA ALA A 48 2.24 -1.22 -1.94
C ALA A 48 1.79 -0.16 -2.94
N ILE A 49 2.10 1.11 -2.68
CA ILE A 49 1.99 2.18 -3.67
C ILE A 49 3.00 1.91 -4.78
N ILE A 50 2.51 1.73 -6.00
CA ILE A 50 3.34 1.52 -7.19
C ILE A 50 3.29 2.71 -8.16
N ASP A 51 2.28 3.55 -8.05
CA ASP A 51 2.14 4.82 -8.77
C ASP A 51 1.23 5.78 -7.98
N ASP A 52 1.05 7.00 -8.47
CA ASP A 52 0.20 8.06 -7.89
C ASP A 52 -1.26 7.65 -7.69
N GLN A 53 -1.77 6.75 -8.53
CA GLN A 53 -3.15 6.25 -8.50
C GLN A 53 -3.27 4.73 -8.35
N TRP A 54 -2.15 4.02 -8.14
CA TRP A 54 -2.12 2.55 -8.18
C TRP A 54 -1.54 1.93 -6.91
N ILE A 55 -2.33 1.04 -6.31
CA ILE A 55 -1.90 0.15 -5.23
C ILE A 55 -1.81 -1.28 -5.77
N LEU A 56 -0.70 -1.96 -5.49
CA LEU A 56 -0.53 -3.38 -5.73
C LEU A 56 -0.84 -4.18 -4.45
N THR A 57 -1.63 -5.23 -4.57
CA THR A 57 -1.91 -6.20 -3.50
C THR A 57 -2.12 -7.60 -4.10
N ALA A 58 -2.41 -8.60 -3.26
CA ALA A 58 -2.67 -9.96 -3.71
C ALA A 58 -4.09 -10.09 -4.29
N ALA A 59 -4.24 -10.89 -5.35
CA ALA A 59 -5.54 -11.15 -5.98
C ALA A 59 -6.61 -11.63 -4.98
N HIS A 60 -6.25 -12.54 -4.07
CA HIS A 60 -7.16 -13.08 -3.06
C HIS A 60 -7.67 -12.04 -2.05
N CYS A 61 -7.00 -10.89 -1.92
CA CYS A 61 -7.50 -9.80 -1.08
C CYS A 61 -8.69 -9.09 -1.73
N MET A 62 -8.73 -9.07 -3.06
CA MET A 62 -9.75 -8.36 -3.86
C MET A 62 -10.83 -9.30 -4.42
N ASP A 63 -10.73 -10.60 -4.17
CA ASP A 63 -11.69 -11.58 -4.65
C ASP A 63 -13.07 -11.34 -3.99
N GLY A 64 -14.07 -11.01 -4.81
CA GLY A 64 -15.41 -10.66 -4.34
C GLY A 64 -15.54 -9.33 -3.60
N ALA A 65 -14.49 -8.49 -3.57
CA ALA A 65 -14.50 -7.20 -2.89
C ALA A 65 -15.43 -6.20 -3.60
N ALA A 66 -16.25 -5.47 -2.84
CA ALA A 66 -17.05 -4.37 -3.36
C ALA A 66 -16.35 -3.02 -3.22
N SER A 67 -15.58 -2.84 -2.14
CA SER A 67 -14.90 -1.61 -1.79
C SER A 67 -13.66 -1.88 -0.92
N VAL A 68 -12.66 -1.01 -1.04
CA VAL A 68 -11.49 -1.01 -0.17
C VAL A 68 -11.22 0.40 0.35
N GLU A 69 -11.00 0.54 1.64
CA GLU A 69 -10.36 1.71 2.24
C GLU A 69 -8.84 1.49 2.26
N VAL A 70 -8.12 2.35 1.54
CA VAL A 70 -6.66 2.42 1.50
C VAL A 70 -6.20 3.44 2.52
N VAL A 71 -5.42 2.99 3.51
CA VAL A 71 -4.80 3.86 4.52
C VAL A 71 -3.29 3.87 4.32
N ALA A 72 -2.74 5.04 4.00
CA ALA A 72 -1.33 5.28 3.72
C ALA A 72 -0.71 6.24 4.74
N GLY A 73 0.63 6.22 4.84
CA GLY A 73 1.38 7.20 5.64
C GLY A 73 1.36 6.97 7.16
N VAL A 74 0.99 5.77 7.61
CA VAL A 74 0.84 5.40 9.03
C VAL A 74 1.84 4.33 9.46
N ASN A 75 2.25 4.35 10.73
CA ASN A 75 3.08 3.30 11.34
C ASN A 75 2.35 2.50 12.44
N ASP A 76 1.30 3.06 13.05
CA ASP A 76 0.43 2.37 14.02
C ASP A 76 -1.02 2.75 13.74
N LEU A 77 -1.81 1.79 13.23
CA LEU A 77 -3.22 2.00 12.86
C LEU A 77 -4.13 2.38 14.04
N ARG A 78 -3.66 2.23 15.28
CA ARG A 78 -4.42 2.55 16.49
C ARG A 78 -4.20 3.98 16.97
N GLN A 79 -3.29 4.71 16.34
CA GLN A 79 -2.90 6.07 16.74
C GLN A 79 -3.06 7.03 15.55
N PRO A 80 -3.47 8.28 15.79
CA PRO A 80 -3.55 9.26 14.73
C PRO A 80 -2.14 9.62 14.22
N ASP A 81 -1.96 9.63 12.91
CA ASP A 81 -0.74 10.10 12.25
C ASP A 81 -1.02 11.38 11.44
N ARG A 82 -0.11 12.35 11.49
CA ARG A 82 -0.23 13.60 10.72
C ARG A 82 -0.18 13.36 9.22
N TYR A 83 0.54 12.33 8.79
CA TYR A 83 0.77 12.01 7.38
C TYR A 83 -0.21 10.95 6.87
N GLN A 84 -1.20 10.56 7.68
CA GLN A 84 -2.23 9.61 7.30
C GLN A 84 -3.08 10.17 6.16
N VAL A 85 -3.23 9.35 5.12
CA VAL A 85 -4.18 9.57 4.03
C VAL A 85 -5.09 8.35 3.96
N SER A 86 -6.40 8.56 3.93
CA SER A 86 -7.39 7.51 3.69
C SER A 86 -8.18 7.81 2.42
N LEU A 87 -8.31 6.81 1.55
CA LEU A 87 -9.05 6.88 0.29
C LEU A 87 -9.83 5.59 0.08
N THR A 88 -11.04 5.69 -0.48
CA THR A 88 -11.84 4.51 -0.85
C THR A 88 -11.74 4.26 -2.35
N SER A 89 -11.50 3.01 -2.75
CA SER A 89 -11.62 2.56 -4.14
C SER A 89 -12.70 1.49 -4.28
N THR A 90 -13.36 1.50 -5.44
CA THR A 90 -14.28 0.44 -5.90
C THR A 90 -13.85 -0.12 -7.25
N ASP A 91 -12.68 0.29 -7.76
CA ASP A 91 -12.10 -0.17 -9.01
C ASP A 91 -10.89 -1.03 -8.73
N PHE A 92 -10.90 -2.25 -9.28
CA PHE A 92 -9.90 -3.28 -9.05
C PHE A 92 -9.58 -3.99 -10.35
N THR A 93 -8.30 -4.22 -10.60
CA THR A 93 -7.85 -5.09 -11.69
C THR A 93 -7.22 -6.34 -11.09
N VAL A 94 -7.92 -7.48 -11.21
CA VAL A 94 -7.44 -8.79 -10.78
C VAL A 94 -6.88 -9.53 -11.99
N HIS A 95 -5.71 -10.16 -11.84
CA HIS A 95 -5.08 -10.91 -12.92
C HIS A 95 -5.96 -12.09 -13.36
N GLU A 96 -6.09 -12.31 -14.67
CA GLU A 96 -6.83 -13.44 -15.26
C GLU A 96 -6.11 -14.77 -14.95
N GLU A 97 -6.84 -15.86 -14.69
CA GLU A 97 -6.23 -17.18 -14.46
C GLU A 97 -5.72 -17.86 -15.75
#